data_AF-A0A9D6M2P3-F1
#
_entry.id   AF-A0A9D6M2P3-F1
#
_cell.length_a   1.000
_cell.length_b   1.000
_cell.length_c   1.000
_cell.angle_alpha   90.00
_cell.angle_beta   90.00
_cell.angle_gamma   90.00
#
_symmetry.space_group_name_H-M   'P 1'
#
loop_
_entity.id
_entity.type
_entity.pdbx_description
1 polymer ?
#
loop_
_entity_poly.entity_id
_entity_poly.type
_entity_poly.pdbx_seq_one_letter_code
_entity_poly.pdbx_strand_id
1 'polypeptide(L)' 'MKALKAKQKGRPKGGSLLPCQAAQIVKAIQDRTPEQLKLPWYLWTREAVALLMKRRFCMEISLAR' A
#
# COMPACT_ATOMS: atom_id res chain seq x y z
N MET A 1 19.59 -32.74 18.60
CA MET A 1 18.26 -32.39 18.02
C MET A 1 18.19 -30.87 17.86
N LYS A 2 17.96 -30.36 16.64
CA LYS A 2 17.87 -28.92 16.37
C LYS A 2 16.39 -28.53 16.33
N ALA A 3 15.90 -27.89 17.39
CA ALA A 3 14.51 -27.41 17.44
C ALA A 3 14.36 -26.22 16.48
N LEU A 4 13.38 -26.29 15.57
CA LEU A 4 12.99 -25.18 14.71
C LEU A 4 12.47 -24.03 15.57
N LYS A 5 13.21 -22.91 15.58
CA LYS A 5 12.84 -21.69 16.29
C LYS A 5 11.52 -21.17 15.71
N ALA A 6 10.44 -21.21 16.48
CA ALA A 6 9.14 -20.71 16.05
C ALA A 6 9.25 -19.21 15.70
N LYS A 7 8.94 -18.86 14.45
CA LYS A 7 8.91 -17.46 13.99
C LYS A 7 7.72 -16.77 14.67
N GLN A 8 7.89 -15.52 15.12
CA GLN A 8 6.80 -14.76 15.73
C GLN A 8 5.59 -14.71 14.78
N LYS A 9 4.49 -15.33 15.18
CA LYS A 9 3.21 -15.33 14.45
C LYS A 9 2.39 -14.15 14.97
N GLY A 10 2.45 -13.03 14.26
CA GLY A 10 1.72 -11.81 14.56
C GLY A 10 1.70 -10.88 13.36
N ARG A 11 0.79 -9.89 13.35
CA ARG A 11 0.75 -8.88 12.27
C ARG A 11 2.11 -8.17 12.24
N PRO A 12 2.80 -8.11 11.09
CA PRO A 12 4.06 -7.37 10.99
C PRO A 12 3.82 -5.93 11.47
N LYS A 13 4.67 -5.46 12.40
CA LYS A 13 4.68 -4.07 12.88
C LYS A 13 5.28 -3.18 11.78
N GLY A 14 4.55 -3.02 10.67
CA GLY A 14 5.01 -2.25 9.53
C GLY A 14 3.90 -2.19 8.49
N GLY A 15 3.61 -0.98 7.99
CA GLY A 15 2.59 -0.74 6.98
C GLY A 15 1.55 0.32 7.33
N SER A 16 1.70 1.03 8.46
CA SER A 16 0.84 2.19 8.74
C SER A 16 1.39 3.41 8.03
N LEU A 17 0.66 3.93 7.05
CA LEU A 17 0.99 5.21 6.43
C LEU A 17 1.01 6.30 7.50
N LEU A 18 1.96 7.22 7.38
CA LEU A 18 1.88 8.48 8.12
C LEU A 18 0.61 9.24 7.70
N PRO A 19 -0.04 9.99 8.61
CA PRO A 19 -1.26 10.74 8.27
C PRO A 19 -1.05 11.70 7.09
N CYS A 20 0.13 12.33 7.01
CA CYS A 20 0.49 13.19 5.88
C CYS A 20 0.61 12.43 4.55
N GLN A 21 1.10 11.19 4.56
CA GLN A 21 1.16 10.35 3.36
C GLN A 21 -0.25 9.95 2.91
N ALA A 22 -1.13 9.62 3.87
CA ALA A 22 -2.51 9.28 3.58
C ALA A 22 -3.25 10.48 2.93
N ALA A 23 -3.07 11.68 3.48
CA ALA A 23 -3.65 12.91 2.92
C ALA A 23 -3.15 13.18 1.49
N GLN A 24 -1.86 12.96 1.20
CA GLN A 24 -1.32 13.12 -0.16
C GLN A 24 -1.90 12.13 -1.17
N ILE A 25 -2.20 10.90 -0.73
CA ILE A 25 -2.84 9.88 -1.56
C ILE A 25 -4.30 10.24 -1.81
N VAL A 26 -5.04 10.63 -0.77
CA VAL A 26 -6.43 11.08 -0.91
C VAL A 26 -6.52 12.26 -1.86
N LYS A 27 -5.63 13.25 -1.72
CA LYS A 27 -5.55 14.38 -2.65
C LYS A 27 -5.25 13.93 -4.08
N ALA A 28 -4.30 13.02 -4.28
CA ALA A 28 -4.01 12.48 -5.61
C ALA A 28 -5.20 11.72 -6.23
N ILE A 29 -6.01 11.03 -5.42
CA ILE A 29 -7.22 10.32 -5.84
C ILE A 29 -8.33 11.31 -6.23
N GLN A 30 -8.44 12.44 -5.53
CA GLN A 30 -9.42 13.50 -5.82
C GLN A 30 -9.02 14.33 -7.05
N ASP A 31 -7.74 14.68 -7.17
CA ASP A 31 -7.22 15.51 -8.26
C ASP A 31 -7.09 14.74 -9.59
N ARG A 32 -6.86 13.41 -9.56
CA ARG A 32 -6.56 12.61 -10.76
C ARG A 32 -7.29 11.29 -10.81
N THR A 33 -7.56 10.84 -12.03
CA THR A 33 -8.12 9.51 -12.30
C THR A 33 -7.01 8.47 -12.48
N PRO A 34 -7.28 7.17 -12.23
CA PRO A 34 -6.27 6.13 -12.35
C PRO A 34 -5.70 5.99 -13.78
N GLU A 35 -6.48 6.31 -14.80
CA GLU A 35 -6.03 6.38 -16.19
C GLU A 35 -4.95 7.44 -16.41
N GLN A 36 -5.14 8.64 -15.86
CA GLN A 36 -4.14 9.73 -15.90
C GLN A 36 -2.84 9.37 -15.15
N LEU A 37 -2.93 8.45 -14.19
CA LEU A 37 -1.80 7.94 -13.40
C LEU A 37 -1.13 6.72 -14.04
N LYS A 38 -1.56 6.33 -15.27
CA LYS A 38 -1.06 5.15 -15.99
C LYS A 38 -1.11 3.90 -15.10
N LEU A 39 -2.21 3.74 -14.37
CA LEU A 39 -2.49 2.54 -13.60
C LEU A 39 -3.12 1.49 -14.53
N PRO A 40 -2.91 0.18 -14.28
CA PRO A 40 -3.43 -0.89 -15.13
C PRO A 40 -4.95 -1.08 -15.04
N TRP A 41 -5.64 -0.24 -14.26
CA TRP A 41 -7.08 -0.31 -14.02
C TRP A 41 -7.73 1.05 -14.26
N TYR A 42 -8.97 1.04 -14.73
CA TYR A 42 -9.78 2.25 -14.98
C TYR A 42 -10.53 2.76 -13.75
N LEU A 43 -10.54 1.99 -12.65
CA LEU A 43 -11.25 2.30 -11.41
C LEU A 43 -10.29 2.35 -10.22
N TRP A 44 -10.64 3.17 -9.22
CA TRP A 44 -9.97 3.17 -7.92
C TRP A 44 -10.24 1.88 -7.14
N THR A 45 -9.35 0.91 -7.28
CA THR A 45 -9.32 -0.31 -6.46
C THR A 45 -8.31 -0.17 -5.32
N ARG A 46 -8.42 -1.02 -4.28
CA ARG A 46 -7.42 -1.06 -3.20
C ARG A 46 -6.01 -1.35 -3.73
N GLU A 47 -5.92 -2.16 -4.78
CA GLU A 47 -4.67 -2.46 -5.48
C GLU A 47 -4.13 -1.24 -6.25
N ALA A 48 -5.02 -0.46 -6.89
CA ALA A 48 -4.67 0.82 -7.55
C ALA A 48 -4.03 1.80 -6.58
N VAL A 49 -4.63 1.93 -5.41
CA VAL A 49 -4.13 2.80 -4.34
C VAL A 49 -2.80 2.29 -3.78
N ALA A 50 -2.66 0.98 -3.57
CA ALA A 50 -1.39 0.38 -3.13
C ALA A 50 -0.27 0.56 -4.16
N LEU A 51 -0.56 0.43 -5.45
CA LEU A 51 0.41 0.66 -6.52
C LEU A 51 0.81 2.14 -6.60
N LEU A 52 -0.14 3.06 -6.44
CA LEU A 52 0.13 4.49 -6.34
C LEU A 52 1.04 4.81 -5.14
N MET A 53 0.73 4.24 -3.97
CA MET A 53 1.53 4.38 -2.76
C MET A 53 2.95 3.83 -2.96
N LYS A 54 3.10 2.67 -3.61
CA LYS A 54 4.40 2.08 -3.97
C LYS A 54 5.19 2.97 -4.94
N ARG A 55 4.55 3.55 -5.97
CA ARG A 55 5.20 4.45 -6.94
C ARG A 55 5.67 5.76 -6.32
N ARG A 56 4.90 6.35 -5.40
CA ARG A 56 5.24 7.65 -4.78
C ARG A 56 6.18 7.53 -3.59
N PHE A 57 5.97 6.55 -2.73
CA PHE A 57 6.64 6.45 -1.43
C PHE A 57 7.56 5.25 -1.30
N CYS A 58 7.70 4.43 -2.36
CA CYS A 58 8.43 3.16 -2.35
C CYS A 58 8.01 2.24 -1.18
N MET A 59 6.76 2.39 -0.71
CA MET A 59 6.24 1.65 0.43
C MET A 59 5.39 0.49 -0.06
N GLU A 60 5.75 -0.72 0.35
CA GLU A 60 5.00 -1.92 0.05
C GLU A 60 3.95 -2.15 1.13
N ILE A 61 2.69 -2.02 0.74
CA ILE A 61 1.57 -2.25 1.65
C ILE A 61 1.12 -3.67 1.45
N SER A 62 1.08 -4.42 2.54
CA SER A 62 0.48 -5.74 2.54
C SER A 62 -1.01 -5.61 2.32
N LEU A 63 -1.48 -5.99 1.14
CA LEU A 63 -2.90 -6.08 0.80
C LEU A 63 -3.59 -7.32 1.42
N ALA A 64 -2.82 -8.12 2.18
CA ALA A 64 -3.29 -9.35 2.82
C ALA A 64 -4.53 -9.08 3.68
N ARG A 65 -5.61 -9.77 3.33
CA ARG A 65 -6.80 -9.96 4.15
C ARG A 65 -6.61 -11.18 5.04
#